data_AF-A0A956I236-F1
#
_entry.id   AF-A0A956I236-F1
#
_cell.length_a   1.000
_cell.length_b   1.000
_cell.length_c   1.000
_cell.angle_alpha   90.00
_cell.angle_beta   90.00
_cell.angle_gamma   90.00
#
_symmetry.space_group_name_H-M   'P 1'
#
loop_
_entity.id
_entity.type
_entity.pdbx_description
1 polymer ?
#
loop_
_entity_poly.entity_id
_entity_poly.type
_entity_poly.pdbx_seq_one_letter_code
_entity_poly.pdbx_strand_id
1 'polypeptide(L)'
;MRAPISALAFATLMVACDAPPSPREELARLCDAAQHVRDEAPAARSASMMARFGESRSPAMRELVERLGEAPPDERWALTFRFAARHGEPSWRCPALEEVFDEAAAPSE
;
A
#
# COMPACT_ATOMS: atom_id res chain seq x y z
N MET A 1 29.52 -53.01 -8.73
CA MET A 1 29.03 -52.06 -7.72
C MET A 1 29.83 -50.77 -7.83
N ARG A 2 29.16 -49.65 -8.12
CA ARG A 2 29.53 -48.22 -7.95
C ARG A 2 28.98 -47.41 -9.12
N ALA A 3 27.79 -46.82 -8.92
CA ALA A 3 27.34 -45.69 -9.71
C ALA A 3 27.62 -44.42 -8.88
N PRO A 4 28.24 -43.37 -9.45
CA PRO A 4 28.59 -42.16 -8.74
C PRO A 4 27.36 -41.32 -8.47
N ILE A 5 27.39 -40.74 -7.27
CA ILE A 5 26.41 -39.86 -6.64
C ILE A 5 26.15 -38.66 -7.56
N SER A 6 24.90 -38.50 -8.00
CA SER A 6 24.39 -37.31 -8.67
C SER A 6 24.43 -36.12 -7.72
N ALA A 7 25.55 -35.38 -7.74
CA ALA A 7 25.70 -34.07 -7.11
C ALA A 7 25.07 -33.00 -8.02
N LEU A 8 23.75 -32.83 -7.95
CA LEU A 8 23.04 -31.76 -8.67
C LEU A 8 21.76 -31.39 -7.91
N ALA A 9 21.92 -30.87 -6.70
CA ALA A 9 20.80 -30.32 -5.93
C ALA A 9 21.32 -29.29 -4.90
N PHE A 10 21.97 -28.22 -5.37
CA PHE A 10 22.41 -27.13 -4.49
C PHE A 10 22.50 -25.79 -5.24
N ALA A 11 21.42 -25.36 -5.89
CA ALA A 11 21.39 -24.06 -6.58
C ALA A 11 19.98 -23.43 -6.65
N THR A 12 19.18 -23.52 -5.58
CA THR A 12 17.80 -22.99 -5.60
C THR A 12 17.39 -22.34 -4.27
N LEU A 13 18.31 -21.66 -3.59
CA LEU A 13 18.07 -21.07 -2.25
C LEU A 13 18.46 -19.59 -2.12
N MET A 14 18.74 -18.88 -3.23
CA MET A 14 19.12 -17.45 -3.18
C MET A 14 18.26 -16.54 -4.08
N VAL A 15 16.93 -16.76 -4.13
CA VAL A 15 15.99 -15.82 -4.77
C VAL A 15 14.71 -15.73 -3.92
N ALA A 16 14.82 -15.22 -2.68
CA ALA A 16 13.64 -15.04 -1.82
C ALA A 16 13.72 -13.82 -0.87
N CYS A 17 14.65 -12.88 -1.09
CA CYS A 17 14.75 -11.69 -0.22
C CYS A 17 14.36 -10.37 -0.90
N ASP A 18 13.97 -10.38 -2.18
CA ASP A 18 13.58 -9.16 -2.92
C ASP A 18 12.34 -9.39 -3.80
N ALA A 19 11.43 -10.26 -3.34
CA ALA A 19 10.11 -10.31 -3.96
C ALA A 19 9.40 -8.99 -3.63
N PRO A 20 8.97 -8.21 -4.63
CA PRO A 20 8.19 -7.02 -4.35
C PRO A 20 6.94 -7.43 -3.57
N PRO A 21 6.57 -6.65 -2.55
CA PRO A 21 5.42 -6.95 -1.70
C PRO A 21 4.15 -7.08 -2.53
N SER A 22 3.28 -7.99 -2.11
CA SER A 22 1.99 -8.21 -2.76
C SER A 22 1.09 -6.97 -2.63
N PRO A 23 0.15 -6.75 -3.57
CA PRO A 23 -0.82 -5.66 -3.46
C PRO A 23 -1.59 -5.65 -2.14
N ARG A 24 -1.87 -6.83 -1.57
CA ARG A 24 -2.51 -6.99 -0.27
C ARG A 24 -1.65 -6.43 0.87
N GLU A 25 -0.35 -6.72 0.88
CA GLU A 25 0.59 -6.19 1.89
C GLU A 25 0.81 -4.69 1.74
N GLU A 26 0.81 -4.17 0.52
CA GLU A 26 0.84 -2.73 0.25
C GLU A 26 -0.45 -2.04 0.75
N LEU A 27 -1.63 -2.60 0.49
CA LEU A 27 -2.90 -2.09 1.03
C LEU A 27 -2.94 -2.15 2.56
N ALA A 28 -2.42 -3.21 3.17
CA ALA A 28 -2.28 -3.31 4.61
C ALA A 28 -1.38 -2.20 5.17
N ARG A 29 -0.24 -1.91 4.51
CA ARG A 29 0.65 -0.81 4.89
C ARG A 29 0.04 0.57 4.69
N LEU A 30 -0.78 0.75 3.66
CA LEU A 30 -1.54 1.99 3.48
C LEU A 30 -2.48 2.22 4.66
N CYS A 31 -3.18 1.16 5.08
CA CYS A 31 -4.08 1.24 6.22
C CYS A 31 -3.32 1.49 7.54
N ASP A 32 -2.17 0.84 7.71
CA ASP A 32 -1.29 1.06 8.85
C ASP A 32 -0.75 2.50 8.89
N ALA A 33 -0.36 3.07 7.75
CA ALA A 33 0.06 4.47 7.66
C ALA A 33 -1.08 5.42 8.06
N ALA A 34 -2.32 5.14 7.65
CA ALA A 34 -3.49 5.90 8.07
C ALA A 34 -3.72 5.83 9.59
N GLN A 35 -3.53 4.65 10.19
CA GLN A 35 -3.64 4.48 11.64
C GLN A 35 -2.55 5.25 12.41
N HIS A 36 -1.34 5.31 11.87
CA HIS A 36 -0.21 6.01 12.50
C HIS A 36 -0.37 7.52 12.54
N VAL A 37 -1.13 8.11 11.61
CA VAL A 37 -1.38 9.55 11.60
C VAL A 37 -2.62 9.95 12.41
N ARG A 38 -3.33 8.99 13.01
CA ARG A 38 -4.59 9.26 13.75
C ARG A 38 -4.42 10.27 14.88
N ASP A 39 -3.29 10.23 15.57
CA ASP A 39 -3.03 11.13 16.71
C ASP A 39 -2.41 12.47 16.27
N GLU A 40 -2.15 12.68 14.97
CA GLU A 40 -1.72 13.97 14.42
C GLU A 40 -2.89 14.95 14.28
N ALA A 41 -2.58 16.24 14.12
CA ALA A 41 -3.60 17.26 13.84
C ALA A 41 -4.32 16.94 12.52
N PRO A 42 -5.67 17.03 12.45
CA PRO A 42 -6.44 16.61 11.26
C PRO A 42 -5.93 17.19 9.94
N ALA A 43 -5.60 18.50 9.94
CA ALA A 43 -5.06 19.19 8.77
C ALA A 43 -3.70 18.64 8.27
N ALA A 44 -2.93 17.94 9.11
CA ALA A 44 -1.65 17.35 8.75
C ALA A 44 -1.76 15.88 8.31
N ARG A 45 -2.81 15.16 8.75
CA ARG A 45 -2.90 13.68 8.60
C ARG A 45 -2.77 13.20 7.17
N SER A 46 -3.51 13.80 6.23
CA SER A 46 -3.45 13.38 4.83
C SER A 46 -2.06 13.60 4.21
N ALA A 47 -1.39 14.71 4.53
CA ALA A 47 -0.06 15.01 4.01
C ALA A 47 0.99 14.07 4.62
N SER A 48 0.97 13.87 5.94
CA SER A 48 1.87 12.95 6.66
C SER A 48 1.70 11.51 6.20
N MET A 49 0.46 11.06 5.98
CA MET A 49 0.16 9.71 5.49
C MET A 49 0.71 9.50 4.08
N MET A 50 0.49 10.45 3.18
CA MET A 50 1.04 10.38 1.82
C MET A 50 2.57 10.40 1.82
N ALA A 51 3.21 11.20 2.68
CA ALA A 51 4.66 11.24 2.81
C ALA A 51 5.24 9.89 3.27
N ARG A 52 4.61 9.25 4.26
CA ARG A 52 5.00 7.90 4.75
C ARG A 52 4.82 6.82 3.69
N PHE A 53 3.83 6.98 2.83
CA PHE A 53 3.44 5.95 1.88
C PHE A 53 4.06 6.13 0.48
N GLY A 54 4.54 7.33 0.15
CA GLY A 54 5.30 7.62 -1.07
C GLY A 54 6.63 6.86 -1.19
N GLU A 55 7.11 6.27 -0.11
CA GLU A 55 8.30 5.41 -0.10
C GLU A 55 8.02 3.96 -0.53
N SER A 56 6.81 3.63 -0.98
CA SER A 56 6.45 2.27 -1.43
C SER A 56 7.35 1.79 -2.58
N ARG A 57 7.83 0.55 -2.46
CA ARG A 57 8.67 -0.09 -3.48
C ARG A 57 7.86 -0.69 -4.64
N SER A 58 6.55 -0.86 -4.46
CA SER A 58 5.67 -1.41 -5.50
C SER A 58 5.36 -0.36 -6.59
N PRO A 59 5.62 -0.64 -7.89
CA PRO A 59 5.29 0.28 -8.98
C PRO A 59 3.80 0.64 -9.05
N ALA A 60 2.92 -0.36 -8.87
CA ALA A 60 1.47 -0.16 -8.88
C ALA A 60 1.02 0.73 -7.71
N MET A 61 1.70 0.61 -6.57
CA MET A 61 1.38 1.42 -5.42
C MET A 61 1.89 2.85 -5.56
N ARG A 62 3.09 3.05 -6.11
CA ARG A 62 3.59 4.39 -6.46
C ARG A 62 2.63 5.13 -7.40
N GLU A 63 2.11 4.45 -8.42
CA GLU A 63 1.09 5.02 -9.31
C GLU A 63 -0.18 5.41 -8.54
N LEU A 64 -0.65 4.57 -7.60
CA LEU A 64 -1.79 4.92 -6.76
C LEU A 64 -1.50 6.20 -5.94
N VAL A 65 -0.35 6.29 -5.28
CA VAL A 65 0.01 7.46 -4.46
C VAL A 65 0.09 8.74 -5.27
N GLU A 66 0.72 8.69 -6.44
CA GLU A 66 0.79 9.83 -7.36
C GLU A 66 -0.62 10.31 -7.72
N ARG A 67 -1.49 9.38 -8.10
CA ARG A 67 -2.89 9.69 -8.42
C ARG A 67 -3.68 10.21 -7.24
N LEU A 68 -3.42 9.72 -6.02
CA LEU A 68 -4.05 10.23 -4.80
C LEU A 68 -3.59 11.66 -4.49
N GLY A 69 -2.33 11.99 -4.77
CA GLY A 69 -1.79 13.34 -4.62
C GLY A 69 -2.46 14.36 -5.55
N GLU A 70 -2.82 13.94 -6.76
CA GLU A 70 -3.50 14.78 -7.75
C GLU A 70 -5.03 14.80 -7.60
N ALA A 71 -5.61 13.75 -7.00
CA ALA A 71 -7.05 13.62 -6.86
C ALA A 71 -7.62 14.56 -5.79
N PRO A 72 -8.84 15.10 -6.02
CA PRO A 72 -9.56 15.83 -4.99
C PRO A 72 -9.88 14.89 -3.81
N PRO A 73 -9.90 15.41 -2.56
CA PRO A 73 -10.00 14.57 -1.36
C PRO A 73 -11.16 13.58 -1.34
N ASP A 74 -12.33 14.00 -1.82
CA ASP A 74 -13.56 13.22 -1.92
C ASP A 74 -13.49 12.05 -2.93
N GLU A 75 -12.56 12.09 -3.88
CA GLU A 75 -12.33 10.99 -4.83
C GLU A 75 -11.28 9.98 -4.38
N ARG A 76 -10.46 10.31 -3.38
CA ARG A 76 -9.29 9.51 -2.95
C ARG A 76 -9.70 8.12 -2.49
N TRP A 77 -10.76 8.01 -1.70
CA TRP A 77 -11.28 6.72 -1.25
C TRP A 77 -11.74 5.84 -2.42
N ALA A 78 -12.48 6.41 -3.36
CA ALA A 78 -12.97 5.69 -4.54
C ALA A 78 -11.81 5.20 -5.44
N LEU A 79 -10.70 5.95 -5.50
CA LEU A 79 -9.48 5.51 -6.20
C LEU A 79 -8.83 4.33 -5.50
N THR A 80 -8.62 4.39 -4.19
CA THR A 80 -8.04 3.29 -3.41
C THR A 80 -8.91 2.04 -3.49
N PHE A 81 -10.23 2.18 -3.37
CA PHE A 81 -11.16 1.05 -3.45
C PHE A 81 -11.13 0.37 -4.83
N ARG A 82 -11.12 1.15 -5.92
CA ARG A 82 -10.98 0.60 -7.28
C ARG A 82 -9.63 -0.09 -7.50
N PHE A 83 -8.56 0.44 -6.92
CA PHE A 83 -7.26 -0.20 -6.93
C PHE A 83 -7.31 -1.56 -6.23
N ALA A 84 -7.86 -1.63 -5.02
CA ALA A 84 -7.98 -2.89 -4.28
C ALA A 84 -8.78 -3.93 -5.05
N ALA A 85 -9.94 -3.56 -5.62
CA ALA A 85 -10.75 -4.45 -6.43
C ALA A 85 -10.01 -5.00 -7.66
N ARG A 86 -9.25 -4.15 -8.37
CA ARG A 86 -8.44 -4.55 -9.53
C ARG A 86 -7.38 -5.59 -9.16
N HIS A 87 -6.88 -5.55 -7.92
CA HIS A 87 -5.85 -6.43 -7.41
C HIS A 87 -6.40 -7.64 -6.62
N GLY A 88 -7.68 -7.97 -6.79
CA GLY A 88 -8.29 -9.17 -6.20
C GLY A 88 -8.78 -8.98 -4.76
N GLU A 89 -8.85 -7.74 -4.28
CA GLU A 89 -9.29 -7.38 -2.92
C GLU A 89 -10.58 -6.52 -2.99
N PRO A 90 -11.69 -6.98 -3.60
CA PRO A 90 -12.89 -6.16 -3.86
C PRO A 90 -13.70 -5.82 -2.61
N SER A 91 -13.48 -6.54 -1.51
CA SER A 91 -14.11 -6.29 -0.21
C SER A 91 -13.17 -5.58 0.77
N TRP A 92 -12.00 -5.13 0.32
CA TRP A 92 -11.05 -4.45 1.18
C TRP A 92 -11.60 -3.13 1.69
N ARG A 93 -11.35 -2.87 2.97
CA ARG A 93 -11.78 -1.69 3.70
C ARG A 93 -10.70 -1.28 4.68
N CYS A 94 -10.59 0.01 4.94
CA CYS A 94 -9.75 0.60 5.96
C CYS A 94 -10.44 1.85 6.53
N PRO A 95 -11.16 1.72 7.66
CA PRO A 95 -11.89 2.84 8.24
C PRO A 95 -11.00 4.04 8.58
N ALA A 96 -9.78 3.79 9.06
CA ALA A 96 -8.82 4.87 9.36
C ALA A 96 -8.42 5.67 8.12
N LEU A 97 -8.31 5.02 6.96
CA LEU A 97 -7.98 5.69 5.71
C LEU A 97 -9.15 6.53 5.19
N GLU A 98 -10.36 5.97 5.30
CA GLU A 98 -11.60 6.65 4.92
C GLU A 98 -11.77 7.94 5.76
N GLU A 99 -11.57 7.85 7.08
CA GLU A 99 -11.59 9.01 7.99
C GLU A 99 -10.57 10.08 7.59
N VAL A 100 -9.31 9.71 7.30
CA VAL A 100 -8.27 10.67 6.89
C VAL A 100 -8.64 11.38 5.58
N PHE A 101 -9.28 10.70 4.64
CA PHE A 101 -9.72 11.31 3.38
C PHE A 101 -10.98 12.16 3.54
N ASP A 102 -11.93 11.73 4.36
CA ASP A 102 -13.14 12.50 4.68
C ASP A 102 -12.80 13.80 5.42
N GLU A 103 -11.87 13.76 6.36
CA GLU A 103 -11.36 14.95 7.05
C GLU A 103 -10.69 15.93 6.10
N ALA A 104 -9.94 15.42 5.11
CA ALA A 104 -9.31 16.24 4.09
C ALA A 104 -10.32 16.84 3.10
N ALA A 105 -11.51 16.25 2.96
CA ALA A 105 -12.61 16.75 2.15
C ALA A 105 -13.50 17.76 2.89
N ALA A 106 -13.42 17.81 4.22
CA ALA A 106 -14.18 18.76 5.02
C ALA A 106 -13.71 20.22 4.73
N PRO A 107 -14.64 21.19 4.63
CA PRO A 107 -14.26 22.57 4.43
C PRO A 107 -13.47 23.09 5.64
N SER A 108 -12.32 23.74 5.38
CA SER A 108 -11.57 24.44 6.41
C SER A 108 -12.39 25.62 6.94
N GLU A 109 -12.85 25.54 8.19
CA GLU A 109 -13.52 26.64 8.91
C GLU A 109 -12.58 27.83 9.20
#